data_AF-A0A537R2Y5-F1
#
_entry.id   AF-A0A537R2Y5-F1
#
_cell.length_a   1.000
_cell.length_b   1.000
_cell.length_c   1.000
_cell.angle_alpha   90.00
_cell.angle_beta   90.00
_cell.angle_gamma   90.00
#
_symmetry.space_group_name_H-M   'P 1'
#
loop_
_entity.id
_entity.type
_entity.pdbx_description
1 polymer ?
#
loop_
_entity_poly.entity_id
_entity_poly.type
_entity_poly.pdbx_seq_one_letter_code
_entity_poly.pdbx_strand_id
1 'polypeptide(L)'
;MPINAEYRGPGELPEIIPVFPLAGALLLPRGQMPLNIFEPRYLEMVDDALRDGHRLIGMIQPDASHSRDEARPALFRVGCVGRITQLAEAG
;
A
#
# COMPACT_ATOMS: atom_id res chain seq x y z
N MET A 1 18.45 -5.06 -14.70
CA MET A 1 17.99 -4.29 -13.53
C MET A 1 17.42 -5.27 -12.53
N PRO A 2 17.86 -5.32 -11.26
CA PRO A 2 17.23 -6.22 -10.31
C PRO A 2 15.77 -5.80 -10.19
N ILE A 3 14.87 -6.75 -10.44
CA ILE A 3 13.42 -6.52 -10.54
C ILE A 3 12.81 -6.16 -9.18
N ASN A 4 13.56 -6.36 -8.10
CA ASN A 4 13.14 -6.17 -6.71
C ASN A 4 14.19 -5.36 -5.95
N ALA A 5 13.76 -4.31 -5.25
CA ALA A 5 14.58 -3.65 -4.25
C ALA A 5 14.75 -4.59 -3.05
N GLU A 6 15.99 -4.78 -2.59
CA GLU A 6 16.27 -5.48 -1.33
C GLU A 6 16.15 -4.48 -0.18
N TYR A 7 15.15 -4.66 0.68
CA TYR A 7 15.01 -3.89 1.91
C TYR A 7 15.67 -4.64 3.06
N ARG A 8 16.80 -4.15 3.56
CA ARG A 8 17.61 -4.78 4.63
C ARG A 8 17.16 -4.39 6.03
N GLY A 9 16.46 -3.27 6.15
CA GLY A 9 15.96 -2.80 7.43
C GLY A 9 15.09 -1.55 7.30
N PRO A 10 14.52 -1.08 8.43
CA PRO A 10 13.60 0.06 8.45
C PRO A 10 14.24 1.38 8.01
N GLY A 11 15.58 1.52 8.08
CA GLY A 11 16.28 2.72 7.62
C GLY A 11 16.31 2.92 6.10
N GLU A 12 15.90 1.91 5.33
CA GLU A 12 15.77 1.99 3.86
C GLU A 12 14.32 2.30 3.41
N LEU A 13 13.41 2.45 4.37
CA LEU A 13 12.03 2.85 4.14
C LEU A 13 11.90 4.37 4.29
N PRO A 14 11.00 5.02 3.53
CA PRO A 14 10.69 6.43 3.73
C PRO A 14 10.01 6.65 5.08
N GLU A 15 10.18 7.85 5.63
CA GLU A 15 9.58 8.24 6.91
C GLU A 15 8.04 8.21 6.87
N ILE A 16 7.47 8.48 5.70
CA ILE A 16 6.03 8.49 5.46
C ILE A 16 5.72 7.44 4.41
N ILE A 17 4.80 6.54 4.74
CA ILE A 17 4.29 5.52 3.82
C ILE A 17 2.79 5.71 3.68
N PRO A 18 2.26 5.93 2.47
CA PRO A 18 0.83 5.96 2.25
C PRO A 18 0.24 4.58 2.51
N VAL A 19 -0.93 4.52 3.16
CA VAL A 19 -1.58 3.26 3.55
C VAL A 19 -2.86 3.03 2.76
N PHE A 20 -3.00 1.80 2.26
CA PHE A 20 -4.18 1.32 1.56
C PHE A 20 -4.94 0.34 2.47
N PRO A 21 -6.11 0.73 3.02
CA PRO A 21 -6.92 -0.15 3.83
C PRO A 21 -7.64 -1.17 2.94
N LEU A 22 -7.32 -2.46 3.09
CA LEU A 22 -7.97 -3.53 2.34
C LEU A 22 -8.59 -4.56 3.28
N ALA A 23 -9.92 -4.57 3.33
CA ALA A 23 -10.67 -5.56 4.10
C ALA A 23 -10.60 -6.95 3.44
N GLY A 24 -10.48 -8.00 4.25
CA GLY A 24 -10.55 -9.39 3.77
C GLY A 24 -9.32 -9.91 3.03
N ALA A 25 -8.28 -9.09 2.84
CA ALA A 25 -7.01 -9.54 2.28
C ALA A 25 -5.83 -9.21 3.21
N LEU A 26 -4.77 -10.02 3.13
CA LEU A 26 -3.54 -9.81 3.87
C LEU A 26 -2.36 -9.98 2.90
N LEU A 27 -1.53 -8.95 2.78
CA LEU A 27 -0.26 -9.07 2.09
C LEU A 27 0.77 -9.65 3.06
N LEU A 28 1.37 -10.78 2.69
CA LEU A 28 2.50 -11.36 3.41
C LEU A 28 3.82 -10.93 2.77
N PRO A 29 4.94 -10.93 3.52
CA PRO A 29 6.25 -10.62 2.97
C PRO A 29 6.58 -11.47 1.74
N ARG A 30 7.06 -10.82 0.67
CA ARG A 30 7.35 -11.43 -0.64
C ARG A 30 6.13 -11.95 -1.40
N GLY A 31 4.92 -11.76 -0.88
CA GLY A 31 3.69 -12.01 -1.62
C GLY A 31 3.54 -11.04 -2.79
N GLN A 32 2.77 -11.45 -3.80
CA GLN A 32 2.30 -10.59 -4.86
C GLN A 32 0.78 -10.50 -4.77
N MET A 33 0.26 -9.28 -4.83
CA MET A 33 -1.18 -9.02 -4.75
C MET A 33 -1.55 -8.08 -5.89
N PRO A 34 -2.25 -8.55 -6.94
CA PRO A 34 -2.83 -7.65 -7.93
C PRO A 34 -3.97 -6.86 -7.28
N LEU A 35 -3.97 -5.54 -7.49
CA LEU A 35 -4.99 -4.64 -6.95
C LEU A 35 -5.63 -3.88 -8.11
N ASN A 36 -6.96 -3.82 -8.09
CA ASN A 36 -7.71 -2.92 -8.95
C ASN A 36 -8.00 -1.66 -8.15
N ILE A 37 -7.43 -0.53 -8.59
CA ILE A 37 -7.57 0.75 -7.92
C ILE A 37 -8.44 1.64 -8.81
N PHE A 38 -9.58 2.07 -8.27
CA PHE A 38 -10.59 2.83 -9.01
C PHE A 38 -11.07 4.07 -8.24
N GLU A 39 -10.90 4.13 -6.91
CA GLU A 39 -11.30 5.31 -6.16
C GLU A 39 -10.29 6.46 -6.35
N PRO A 40 -10.76 7.70 -6.60
CA PRO A 40 -9.89 8.85 -6.85
C PRO A 40 -8.78 9.05 -5.81
N ARG A 41 -9.12 8.92 -4.52
CA ARG A 41 -8.15 9.07 -3.42
C ARG A 41 -6.97 8.09 -3.49
N TYR A 42 -7.22 6.88 -4.00
CA TYR A 42 -6.21 5.83 -4.07
C TYR A 42 -5.43 5.91 -5.37
N LEU A 43 -6.04 6.44 -6.44
CA LEU A 43 -5.32 6.83 -7.64
C LEU A 43 -4.29 7.92 -7.32
N GLU A 44 -4.72 8.98 -6.64
CA GLU A 44 -3.82 10.06 -6.17
C GLU A 44 -2.68 9.50 -5.29
N MET A 45 -3.01 8.58 -4.38
CA MET A 45 -2.01 7.91 -3.54
C MET A 45 -0.98 7.11 -4.36
N VAL A 46 -1.41 6.40 -5.40
CA VAL A 46 -0.51 5.65 -6.29
C VAL A 46 0.37 6.60 -7.10
N ASP A 47 -0.20 7.68 -7.63
CA ASP A 47 0.52 8.70 -8.39
C ASP A 47 1.62 9.35 -7.54
N ASP A 48 1.31 9.69 -6.29
CA ASP A 48 2.29 10.26 -5.35
C ASP A 48 3.40 9.25 -5.02
N ALA A 49 3.05 7.99 -4.75
CA ALA A 49 4.04 6.94 -4.49
C ALA A 49 4.97 6.66 -5.68
N LEU A 50 4.47 6.84 -6.91
CA LEU A 50 5.25 6.73 -8.14
C LEU A 50 6.12 7.96 -8.36
N ARG A 51 5.61 9.17 -8.09
CA ARG A 51 6.33 10.45 -8.22
C ARG A 51 7.54 10.52 -7.30
N ASP A 52 7.39 10.09 -6.05
CA ASP A 52 8.47 10.09 -5.05
C ASP A 52 9.54 9.00 -5.33
N GLY A 53 9.30 8.12 -6.30
CA GLY A 53 10.27 7.11 -6.75
C GLY A 53 10.43 5.90 -5.81
N HIS A 54 9.94 6.00 -4.57
CA HIS A 54 9.96 4.88 -3.61
C HIS A 54 9.03 3.74 -4.03
N ARG A 55 7.87 4.04 -4.65
CA ARG A 55 6.87 3.04 -5.09
C ARG A 55 6.39 2.13 -3.97
N LEU A 56 6.32 2.65 -2.76
CA LEU A 56 5.95 1.89 -1.56
C LEU A 56 4.55 2.26 -1.10
N ILE A 57 3.75 1.26 -0.76
CA ILE A 57 2.42 1.43 -0.18
C ILE A 57 2.29 0.45 0.99
N GLY A 58 1.75 0.91 2.11
CA GLY A 58 1.41 0.08 3.26
C GLY A 58 0.07 -0.60 3.07
N MET A 59 0.03 -1.92 3.04
CA MET A 59 -1.20 -2.71 3.06
C MET A 59 -1.58 -3.00 4.50
N ILE A 60 -2.78 -2.59 4.89
CA ILE A 60 -3.26 -2.75 6.26
C ILE A 60 -4.73 -3.06 6.30
N GLN A 61 -5.16 -3.84 7.28
CA GLN A 61 -6.57 -4.15 7.44
C GLN A 61 -7.27 -2.99 8.18
N PRO A 62 -8.49 -2.63 7.78
CA PRO A 62 -9.35 -1.78 8.58
C PRO A 62 -9.90 -2.58 9.77
N ASP A 63 -9.90 -1.96 10.94
CA ASP A 63 -10.55 -2.48 12.14
C ASP A 63 -12.04 -2.09 12.13
N ALA A 64 -12.87 -3.01 11.65
CA ALA A 64 -14.33 -2.82 11.57
C ALA A 64 -14.99 -2.57 12.93
N SER A 65 -14.37 -3.00 14.04
CA SER A 65 -14.94 -2.82 15.39
C SER A 65 -14.76 -1.40 15.94
N HIS A 66 -13.74 -0.68 15.45
CA HIS A 66 -13.42 0.69 15.87
C HIS A 66 -13.61 1.73 14.76
N SER A 67 -14.04 1.31 13.57
CA SER A 67 -14.27 2.21 12.44
C SER A 67 -15.58 2.99 12.61
N ARG A 68 -15.47 4.32 12.69
CA ARG A 68 -16.62 5.25 12.74
C ARG A 68 -16.97 5.86 11.39
N ASP A 69 -16.02 5.84 10.46
CA ASP A 69 -16.11 6.43 9.13
C ASP A 69 -15.57 5.41 8.11
N GLU A 70 -16.37 5.07 7.12
CA GLU A 70 -15.96 4.17 6.03
C GLU A 70 -14.87 4.80 5.15
N ALA A 71 -14.84 6.13 5.04
CA ALA A 71 -13.82 6.85 4.28
C ALA A 71 -12.48 6.92 5.01
N ARG A 72 -12.48 6.81 6.34
CA ARG A 72 -11.28 6.83 7.19
C ARG A 72 -11.41 5.78 8.29
N PRO A 73 -11.32 4.49 7.93
CA PRO A 73 -11.49 3.42 8.90
C PRO A 73 -10.38 3.47 9.94
N ALA A 74 -10.70 3.01 11.16
CA ALA A 74 -9.65 2.68 12.12
C ALA A 74 -8.80 1.57 11.51
N LEU A 75 -7.48 1.58 11.75
CA LEU A 75 -6.57 0.61 11.17
C LEU A 75 -6.00 -0.28 12.26
N PHE A 76 -5.69 -1.53 11.91
CA PHE A 76 -4.90 -2.38 12.80
C PHE A 76 -3.50 -1.80 13.03
N ARG A 77 -2.83 -2.23 14.11
CA ARG A 77 -1.48 -1.74 14.46
C ARG A 77 -0.35 -2.34 13.61
N VAL A 78 -0.63 -3.43 12.91
CA VAL A 78 0.35 -4.19 12.14
C VAL A 78 -0.17 -4.37 10.72
N GLY A 79 0.66 -4.04 9.75
CA GLY A 79 0.41 -4.22 8.32
C GLY A 79 1.69 -4.64 7.60
N CYS A 80 1.63 -4.68 6.27
CA CYS A 80 2.76 -5.07 5.43
C CYS A 80 3.03 -3.99 4.38
N VAL A 81 4.30 -3.57 4.26
CA VAL A 81 4.71 -2.67 3.18
C VAL A 81 4.88 -3.49 1.90
N GLY A 82 4.27 -3.02 0.81
CA GLY A 82 4.40 -3.56 -0.53
C GLY A 82 5.06 -2.56 -1.46
N ARG A 83 5.80 -3.07 -2.46
CA ARG A 83 6.36 -2.27 -3.55
C ARG A 83 5.50 -2.45 -4.80
N ILE A 84 5.17 -1.36 -5.48
CA ILE A 84 4.54 -1.40 -6.79
C ILE A 84 5.57 -1.90 -7.81
N THR A 85 5.37 -3.14 -8.27
CA THR A 85 6.23 -3.80 -9.25
C THR A 85 5.73 -3.60 -10.67
N GLN A 86 4.42 -3.53 -10.85
CA GLN A 86 3.74 -3.37 -12.14
C GLN A 86 2.55 -2.43 -11.99
N LEU A 87 2.28 -1.64 -13.03
CA LEU A 87 1.12 -0.77 -13.15
C LEU A 87 0.52 -0.98 -14.55
N ALA A 88 -0.79 -1.11 -14.62
CA ALA A 88 -1.54 -1.15 -15.87
C ALA A 88 -2.75 -0.22 -15.74
N GLU A 89 -2.89 0.70 -16.68
CA GLU A 89 -3.99 1.65 -16.72
C GLU A 89 -4.99 1.22 -17.79
N ALA A 90 -6.28 1.24 -17.44
CA ALA A 90 -7.35 1.07 -18.42
C ALA A 90 -7.59 2.44 -19.07
N GLY A 91 -7.15 2.59 -20.32
CA GLY A 91 -7.37 3.78 -21.14
C GLY A 91 -8.78 3.88 -21.72
#